data_AF-A0A2D5BU20-F1
#
_entry.id   AF-A0A2D5BU20-F1
#
_cell.length_a   1.000
_cell.length_b   1.000
_cell.length_c   1.000
_cell.angle_alpha   90.00
_cell.angle_beta   90.00
_cell.angle_gamma   90.00
#
_symmetry.space_group_name_H-M   'P 1'
#
loop_
_entity.id
_entity.type
_entity.pdbx_description
1 polymer ?
#
loop_
_entity_poly.entity_id
_entity_poly.type
_entity_poly.pdbx_seq_one_letter_code
_entity_poly.pdbx_strand_id
1 'polypeptide(L)' 'MWRYLKRETNPRNLGSILADLGIIGWNLHNAGNDAVYTLQAMIGIAIKHIEEKQKKRDVKDLEKKIRISE' A
#
# COMPACT_ATOMS: atom_id res chain seq x y z
N MET A 1 -8.63 -1.08 5.38
CA MET A 1 -7.71 -0.49 4.38
C MET A 1 -6.93 -1.54 3.59
N TRP A 2 -6.14 -2.42 4.24
CA TRP A 2 -5.30 -3.41 3.53
C TRP A 2 -6.05 -4.35 2.58
N ARG A 3 -7.16 -4.94 3.05
CA ARG A 3 -8.05 -5.81 2.26
C ARG A 3 -8.53 -5.14 0.97
N TYR A 4 -8.87 -3.86 1.05
CA TYR A 4 -9.28 -3.09 -0.12
C TYR A 4 -8.12 -2.87 -1.09
N LEU A 5 -6.94 -2.48 -0.58
CA LEU A 5 -5.75 -2.28 -1.41
C LEU A 5 -5.33 -3.56 -2.14
N LYS A 6 -5.29 -4.70 -1.44
CA LYS A 6 -4.83 -5.98 -1.98
C LYS A 6 -5.92 -6.84 -2.61
N ARG A 7 -7.19 -6.42 -2.55
CA ARG A 7 -8.36 -7.21 -2.95
C ARG A 7 -8.41 -8.58 -2.28
N GLU A 8 -7.98 -8.63 -1.02
CA GLU A 8 -7.97 -9.85 -0.20
C GLU A 8 -9.19 -9.91 0.71
N THR A 9 -9.81 -11.08 0.82
CA THR A 9 -10.98 -11.29 1.68
C THR A 9 -10.61 -11.59 3.12
N ASN A 10 -9.48 -12.27 3.34
CA ASN A 10 -9.01 -12.68 4.66
C ASN A 10 -8.38 -11.52 5.44
N PRO A 11 -8.62 -11.42 6.76
CA PRO A 11 -7.91 -10.46 7.60
C PRO A 11 -6.43 -10.86 7.71
N ARG A 12 -5.56 -9.86 7.80
CA ARG A 12 -4.13 -10.04 8.09
C ARG A 12 -3.80 -9.43 9.43
N ASN A 13 -2.87 -10.03 10.15
CA ASN A 13 -2.31 -9.42 11.37
C ASN A 13 -1.42 -8.22 11.00
N LEU A 14 -1.20 -7.34 11.98
CA LEU A 14 -0.43 -6.11 11.80
C LEU A 14 1.01 -6.40 11.33
N GLY A 15 1.68 -7.39 11.91
CA GLY A 15 3.05 -7.77 11.54
C GLY A 15 3.21 -8.15 10.07
N SER A 16 2.28 -8.94 9.52
CA SER A 16 2.29 -9.30 8.10
C SER A 16 2.05 -8.11 7.18
N ILE A 17 1.22 -7.14 7.58
CA ILE A 17 1.01 -5.91 6.82
C ILE A 17 2.28 -5.05 6.81
N LEU A 18 2.94 -4.91 7.96
CA LEU A 18 4.20 -4.18 8.08
C LEU A 18 5.29 -4.80 7.21
N ALA A 19 5.44 -6.13 7.24
CA ALA A 19 6.41 -6.84 6.41
C ALA A 19 6.20 -6.58 4.91
N ASP A 20 4.95 -6.62 4.43
CA ASP A 20 4.61 -6.32 3.03
C ASP A 20 4.86 -4.85 2.62
N LEU A 21 4.95 -3.95 3.60
CA LEU A 21 5.34 -2.55 3.44
C LEU A 21 6.84 -2.32 3.64
N GLY A 22 7.62 -3.36 3.94
CA GLY A 22 9.05 -3.26 4.23
C GLY A 22 9.37 -2.65 5.60
N ILE A 23 8.41 -2.67 6.54
CA ILE A 23 8.55 -2.13 7.90
C ILE A 23 8.75 -3.28 8.88
N ILE A 24 9.79 -3.18 9.71
CA ILE A 24 10.05 -4.17 10.77
C ILE A 24 9.29 -3.73 12.04
N GLY A 25 8.27 -4.50 12.42
CA GLY A 25 7.52 -4.31 13.66
C GLY A 25 8.20 -5.01 14.84
N TRP A 26 8.31 -4.32 15.99
CA TRP A 26 8.85 -4.90 17.22
C TRP A 26 7.85 -4.74 18.38
N ASN A 27 7.68 -5.81 19.17
CA ASN A 27 6.80 -5.83 20.34
C ASN A 27 5.36 -5.37 20.04
N LEU A 28 4.71 -6.02 19.06
CA LEU A 28 3.31 -5.79 18.61
C LEU A 28 2.25 -6.30 19.61
N HIS A 29 2.61 -6.39 20.89
CA HIS A 29 1.70 -6.67 22.00
C HIS A 29 1.66 -5.52 22.99
N ASN A 30 2.45 -4.47 22.74
CA ASN A 30 2.39 -3.22 23.45
C ASN A 30 1.42 -2.28 22.73
N ALA A 31 0.37 -1.85 23.41
CA ALA A 31 -0.67 -1.01 22.82
C ALA A 31 -0.14 0.29 22.19
N GLY A 32 0.92 0.87 22.76
CA GLY A 32 1.57 2.06 22.19
C GLY A 32 2.27 1.75 20.87
N ASN A 33 3.01 0.65 20.81
CA ASN A 33 3.62 0.17 19.57
C ASN A 33 2.55 -0.19 18.54
N ASP A 34 1.48 -0.89 18.93
CA ASP A 34 0.38 -1.23 18.04
C ASP A 34 -0.24 0.02 17.40
N ALA A 35 -0.41 1.10 18.18
CA ALA A 35 -0.90 2.37 17.65
C ALA A 35 0.08 3.00 16.65
N VAL A 36 1.37 3.07 16.99
CA VAL A 36 2.42 3.61 16.11
C VAL A 36 2.49 2.84 14.80
N TYR A 37 2.58 1.51 14.88
CA TYR A 37 2.69 0.67 13.71
C TYR A 37 1.40 0.62 12.89
N THR A 38 0.24 0.74 13.51
CA THR A 38 -1.03 0.89 12.78
C THR A 38 -1.04 2.17 11.96
N LEU A 39 -0.59 3.30 12.54
CA LEU A 39 -0.50 4.57 11.81
C LEU A 39 0.51 4.48 10.65
N GLN A 40 1.69 3.92 10.91
CA GLN A 40 2.69 3.69 9.87
C GLN A 40 2.14 2.82 8.73
N ALA A 41 1.42 1.74 9.05
CA ALA A 41 0.78 0.90 8.06
C ALA A 41 -0.27 1.68 7.24
N MET A 42 -1.08 2.52 7.88
CA MET A 42 -2.07 3.34 7.17
C MET A 42 -1.42 4.35 6.20
N ILE A 43 -0.35 5.02 6.64
CA ILE A 43 0.41 5.94 5.80
C ILE A 43 1.05 5.19 4.62
N GLY A 44 1.72 4.06 4.88
CA GLY A 44 2.33 3.24 3.84
C GLY A 44 1.32 2.74 2.80
N ILE A 45 0.12 2.36 3.23
CA ILE A 45 -0.99 1.99 2.34
C ILE A 45 -1.42 3.18 1.46
N ALA A 46 -1.55 4.37 2.03
CA ALA A 46 -1.96 5.56 1.29
C ALA A 46 -0.92 5.93 0.21
N ILE A 47 0.37 5.94 0.57
CA ILE A 47 1.48 6.21 -0.36
C ILE A 47 1.46 5.20 -1.51
N LYS A 48 1.41 3.89 -1.19
CA LYS A 48 1.38 2.83 -2.19
C LYS A 48 0.20 2.96 -3.15
N HIS A 49 -0.98 3.32 -2.64
CA HIS A 49 -2.15 3.56 -3.48
C HIS A 49 -1.96 4.74 -4.45
N ILE A 50 -1.35 5.83 -3.97
CA ILE A 50 -1.05 7.00 -4.80
C ILE A 50 -0.05 6.64 -5.90
N GLU A 51 1.03 5.94 -5.57
CA GLU A 51 2.03 5.48 -6.54
C GLU A 51 1.44 4.56 -7.60
N GLU A 52 0.62 3.58 -7.21
CA GLU A 52 -0.06 2.68 -8.15
C GLU A 52 -1.00 3.44 -9.10
N LYS A 53 -1.71 4.45 -8.58
CA LYS A 53 -2.59 5.29 -9.38
C LYS A 53 -1.80 6.17 -10.35
N GLN A 54 -0.66 6.71 -9.92
CA GLN A 54 0.23 7.50 -10.78
C GLN A 54 0.78 6.64 -11.91
N LYS A 55 1.34 5.46 -11.62
CA LYS A 55 1.85 4.52 -12.62
C LYS A 55 0.79 4.17 -13.68
N LYS A 56 -0.46 3.93 -13.26
CA LYS A 56 -1.57 3.66 -14.20
C LYS A 56 -1.89 4.85 -15.11
N ARG A 57 -1.77 6.07 -14.61
CA ARG A 57 -1.95 7.29 -15.43
C ARG A 57 -0.83 7.41 -16.45
N ASP A 58 0.42 7.24 -16.02
CA ASP A 58 1.60 7.34 -16.89
C ASP A 58 1.55 6.32 -18.03
N VAL A 59 1.17 5.07 -17.73
CA VAL A 59 0.98 4.02 -18.75
C VAL A 59 -0.11 4.43 -19.75
N LYS A 60 -1.28 4.89 -19.26
CA LYS A 60 -2.38 5.30 -20.12
C LYS A 60 -2.01 6.47 -21.03
N ASP A 61 -1.23 7.42 -20.52
CA ASP A 61 -0.80 8.58 -21.29
C ASP A 61 0.29 8.23 -22.30
N LEU A 62 1.16 7.26 -22.00
CA LEU A 62 2.09 6.67 -22.97
C LEU A 62 1.35 5.95 -24.11
N GLU A 63 0.37 5.11 -23.78
CA GLU A 63 -0.45 4.40 -24.77
C GLU A 63 -1.19 5.36 -25.72
N LYS A 64 -1.75 6.46 -25.20
CA LYS A 64 -2.38 7.49 -26.02
C LYS A 64 -1.38 8.17 -26.96
N LYS A 65 -0.17 8.50 -26.48
CA LYS A 65 0.87 9.12 -27.31
C LYS A 65 1.26 8.21 -28.46
N ILE A 66 1.47 6.91 -28.19
CA ILE A 66 1.80 5.91 -29.21
C ILE A 66 0.69 5.85 -30.28
N ARG A 67 -0.58 5.78 -29.87
CA ARG A 67 -1.72 5.72 -30.80
C ARG A 67 -1.87 6.96 -31.68
N ILE A 68 -1.47 8.14 -31.20
CA ILE A 68 -1.55 9.38 -31.98
C ILE A 68 -0.38 9.49 -32.98
N SER A 69 0.73 8.81 -32.72
CA SER A 69 1.90 8.79 -33.61
C SER A 69 1.86 7.72 -34.70
N GLU A 70 0.91 6.78 -34.64
CA GLU A 70 0.58 5.80 -35.69
C GLU A 70 -0.46 6.37 -36.67
#